data_AF-A0A7I7R1D4-F1
#
_entry.id   AF-A0A7I7R1D4-F1
#
_cell.length_a   1.000
_cell.length_b   1.000
_cell.length_c   1.000
_cell.angle_alpha   90.00
_cell.angle_beta   90.00
_cell.angle_gamma   90.00
#
_symmetry.space_group_name_H-M   'P 1'
#
loop_
_entity.id
_entity.type
_entity.pdbx_description
1 polymer ?
#
loop_
_entity_poly.entity_id
_entity_poly.type
_entity_poly.pdbx_seq_one_letter_code
_entity_poly.pdbx_strand_id
1 'polypeptide(L)'
;MRDLAAYADGSAWDSLWVYDHFHTVPVPTDEATHEAWSLMSAYAATTSRIKLGQMCTAMSYRNPVYLAKVAATADIISGGRVQMGIGGGWYEHEWRAYGYGFPSAGTRLGRLDEGVQIMRDAWRDGRVSFDGKHYQVDGAIVAPKPLQENGIPLWIAGGGEKVTLKIAAKYAQYTNFTSQPEGFKHKSDVLESHCRDVGTDYGAIVRSANFNAVVGTSETEVTERIERIRSRQVAKANSEAVDGMLDHHVARLGDRDARADRRTAHSHEESRLRVRHPLLPGGGVRPVRHRTVRARGHSGVELTTGQPTRDAWYCRIDQSSSWRVRTTPRLACTAVPSAKANVASSSRRRRRLPANGFRAPGRLPSCRRAASQ
;
A
#
# COMPACT_ATOMS: atom_id res chain seq x y z
N MET A 1 -0.21 -16.20 3.79
CA MET A 1 -0.52 -15.19 2.74
C MET A 1 -2.01 -15.12 2.43
N ARG A 2 -2.65 -16.16 1.87
CA ARG A 2 -4.10 -16.17 1.57
C ARG A 2 -4.97 -15.80 2.78
N ASP A 3 -4.75 -16.40 3.94
CA ASP A 3 -5.58 -16.14 5.13
C ASP A 3 -5.45 -14.70 5.63
N LEU A 4 -4.25 -14.10 5.50
CA LEU A 4 -4.01 -12.71 5.85
C LEU A 4 -4.71 -11.76 4.88
N ALA A 5 -4.67 -12.07 3.58
CA ALA A 5 -5.42 -11.33 2.58
C ALA A 5 -6.93 -11.42 2.82
N ALA A 6 -7.46 -12.61 3.15
CA ALA A 6 -8.87 -12.81 3.48
C ALA A 6 -9.28 -12.05 4.75
N TYR A 7 -8.43 -12.06 5.78
CA TYR A 7 -8.65 -11.25 7.00
C TYR A 7 -8.69 -9.76 6.68
N ALA A 8 -7.74 -9.26 5.89
CA ALA A 8 -7.71 -7.85 5.51
C ALA A 8 -8.93 -7.47 4.67
N ASP A 9 -9.31 -8.31 3.71
CA ASP A 9 -10.51 -8.14 2.87
C ASP A 9 -11.80 -8.05 3.70
N GLY A 10 -11.93 -8.91 4.72
CA GLY A 10 -13.10 -8.97 5.62
C GLY A 10 -13.07 -8.03 6.83
N SER A 11 -12.13 -7.08 6.91
CA SER A 11 -11.99 -6.19 8.07
C SER A 11 -11.82 -4.71 7.66
N ALA A 12 -11.40 -3.85 8.59
CA ALA A 12 -11.36 -2.40 8.43
C ALA A 12 -10.23 -1.88 7.52
N TRP A 13 -9.37 -2.73 6.97
CA TRP A 13 -8.24 -2.31 6.14
C TRP A 13 -8.70 -1.82 4.76
N ASP A 14 -8.22 -0.66 4.30
CA ASP A 14 -8.56 -0.15 2.97
C ASP A 14 -7.77 -0.85 1.84
N SER A 15 -6.53 -1.23 2.13
CA SER A 15 -5.61 -1.75 1.12
C SER A 15 -4.58 -2.75 1.65
N LEU A 16 -4.16 -3.66 0.77
CA LEU A 16 -3.16 -4.70 0.99
C LEU A 16 -1.95 -4.46 0.11
N TRP A 17 -0.76 -4.39 0.70
CA TRP A 17 0.45 -4.06 -0.03
C TRP A 17 1.53 -5.13 0.12
N VAL A 18 2.18 -5.43 -1.00
CA VAL A 18 3.37 -6.30 -1.06
C VAL A 18 4.59 -5.48 -1.48
N TYR A 19 5.80 -5.92 -1.13
CA TYR A 19 7.00 -5.29 -1.69
C TYR A 19 7.42 -6.00 -2.99
N ASP A 20 8.02 -5.27 -3.94
CA ASP A 20 8.51 -5.81 -5.22
C ASP A 20 10.05 -5.88 -5.19
N HIS A 21 10.53 -6.80 -4.36
CA HIS A 21 11.91 -7.23 -4.31
C HIS A 21 11.99 -8.69 -4.73
N PHE A 22 13.15 -9.10 -5.23
CA PHE A 22 13.48 -10.46 -5.59
C PHE A 22 14.22 -11.20 -4.46
N HIS A 23 14.86 -10.45 -3.56
CA HIS A 23 15.53 -10.93 -2.37
C HIS A 23 14.96 -10.22 -1.13
N THR A 24 15.19 -10.77 0.06
CA THR A 24 14.83 -10.07 1.29
C THR A 24 15.60 -8.76 1.44
N VAL A 25 14.99 -7.82 2.16
CA VAL A 25 15.57 -6.50 2.46
C VAL A 25 15.50 -6.22 3.96
N PRO A 26 16.42 -5.42 4.52
CA PRO A 26 17.55 -4.75 3.86
C PRO A 26 18.75 -5.66 3.58
N VAL A 27 18.71 -6.91 4.05
CA VAL A 27 19.78 -7.91 3.89
C VAL A 27 19.23 -9.11 3.12
N PRO A 28 19.95 -9.62 2.10
CA PRO A 28 19.53 -10.81 1.38
C PRO A 28 19.71 -12.06 2.25
N THR A 29 18.72 -12.93 2.22
CA THR A 29 18.65 -14.20 2.95
C THR A 29 17.95 -15.24 2.07
N ASP A 30 17.96 -16.50 2.48
CA ASP A 30 17.26 -17.59 1.79
C ASP A 30 15.76 -17.67 2.15
N GLU A 31 15.22 -16.67 2.85
CA GLU A 31 13.79 -16.61 3.17
C GLU A 31 12.94 -16.34 1.92
N ALA A 32 11.70 -16.83 1.97
CA ALA A 32 10.77 -16.71 0.86
C ALA A 32 10.54 -15.24 0.49
N THR A 33 10.86 -14.91 -0.76
CA THR A 33 10.55 -13.63 -1.39
C THR A 33 9.79 -13.92 -2.67
N HIS A 34 8.55 -13.44 -2.76
CA HIS A 34 7.67 -13.75 -3.88
C HIS A 34 7.66 -12.62 -4.91
N GLU A 35 7.62 -12.99 -6.19
CA GLU A 35 7.45 -12.05 -7.29
C GLU A 35 6.11 -11.31 -7.14
N ALA A 36 6.18 -9.97 -7.06
CA ALA A 36 5.05 -9.16 -6.60
C ALA A 36 3.83 -9.23 -7.52
N TRP A 37 4.00 -9.22 -8.84
CA TRP A 37 2.87 -9.12 -9.76
C TRP A 37 2.09 -10.44 -9.91
N SER A 38 2.78 -11.56 -9.79
CA SER A 38 2.19 -12.89 -9.68
C SER A 38 1.36 -13.00 -8.39
N LEU A 39 1.92 -12.53 -7.27
CA LEU A 39 1.21 -12.51 -5.99
C LEU A 39 0.00 -11.55 -6.01
N MET A 40 0.15 -10.39 -6.64
CA MET A 40 -0.93 -9.42 -6.85
C MET A 40 -2.09 -10.01 -7.65
N SER A 41 -1.81 -10.77 -8.72
CA SER A 41 -2.85 -11.44 -9.51
C SER A 41 -3.57 -12.51 -8.69
N ALA A 42 -2.86 -13.23 -7.81
CA ALA A 42 -3.47 -14.19 -6.89
C ALA A 42 -4.37 -13.49 -5.85
N TYR A 43 -3.95 -12.36 -5.29
CA TYR A 43 -4.79 -11.56 -4.39
C TYR A 43 -5.99 -10.95 -5.10
N ALA A 44 -5.82 -10.48 -6.34
CA ALA A 44 -6.91 -9.98 -7.17
C ALA A 44 -8.03 -11.02 -7.30
N ALA A 45 -7.67 -12.29 -7.57
CA ALA A 45 -8.62 -13.38 -7.74
C ALA A 45 -9.23 -13.91 -6.42
N THR A 46 -8.62 -13.64 -5.26
CA THR A 46 -9.02 -14.26 -3.98
C THR A 46 -9.58 -13.27 -2.95
N THR A 47 -9.63 -11.98 -3.30
CA THR A 47 -10.20 -10.91 -2.49
C THR A 47 -11.27 -10.18 -3.30
N SER A 48 -12.17 -9.47 -2.63
CA SER A 48 -13.36 -8.87 -3.26
C SER A 48 -13.51 -7.37 -3.02
N ARG A 49 -12.94 -6.83 -1.94
CA ARG A 49 -13.15 -5.44 -1.49
C ARG A 49 -11.85 -4.65 -1.41
N ILE A 50 -10.82 -5.22 -0.79
CA ILE A 50 -9.60 -4.48 -0.42
C ILE A 50 -8.84 -4.01 -1.66
N LYS A 51 -8.31 -2.79 -1.66
CA LYS A 51 -7.42 -2.35 -2.74
C LYS A 51 -6.10 -3.11 -2.68
N LEU A 52 -5.47 -3.32 -3.82
CA LEU A 52 -4.25 -4.10 -3.92
C LEU A 52 -3.14 -3.23 -4.46
N GLY A 53 -1.98 -3.20 -3.80
CA GLY A 53 -0.84 -2.45 -4.30
C GLY A 53 0.49 -3.16 -4.06
N GLN A 54 1.52 -2.62 -4.68
CA GLN A 54 2.90 -2.97 -4.36
C GLN A 54 3.67 -1.70 -3.96
N MET A 55 4.62 -1.79 -3.01
CA MET A 55 5.38 -0.64 -2.51
C MET A 55 6.86 -0.98 -2.43
N CYS A 56 7.67 -0.63 -3.43
CA CYS A 56 7.23 -0.17 -4.75
C CYS A 56 7.93 -0.95 -5.85
N THR A 57 7.29 -1.09 -7.00
CA THR A 57 7.87 -1.69 -8.19
C THR A 57 9.01 -0.82 -8.67
N ALA A 58 10.16 -1.43 -8.90
CA ALA A 58 11.25 -0.77 -9.58
C ALA A 58 10.95 -0.73 -11.08
N MET A 59 10.80 0.47 -11.64
CA MET A 59 10.42 0.66 -13.06
C MET A 59 11.33 -0.13 -14.02
N SER A 60 12.63 -0.18 -13.73
CA SER A 60 13.60 -0.77 -14.65
C SER A 60 13.75 -2.29 -14.58
N TYR A 61 13.03 -2.99 -13.70
CA TYR A 61 13.06 -4.47 -13.69
C TYR A 61 12.25 -5.08 -14.83
N ARG A 62 11.32 -4.33 -15.43
CA ARG A 62 10.42 -4.82 -16.46
C ARG A 62 10.28 -3.77 -17.55
N ASN A 63 10.04 -4.19 -18.79
CA ASN A 63 9.69 -3.26 -19.86
C ASN A 63 8.39 -2.50 -19.46
N PRO A 64 8.29 -1.17 -19.68
CA PRO A 64 7.16 -0.38 -19.21
C PRO A 64 5.83 -0.77 -19.84
N VAL A 65 5.80 -1.12 -21.13
CA VAL A 65 4.56 -1.54 -21.81
C VAL A 65 4.17 -2.97 -21.39
N TYR A 66 5.14 -3.86 -21.23
CA TYR A 66 4.90 -5.19 -20.66
C TYR A 66 4.28 -5.07 -19.26
N LEU A 67 4.84 -4.23 -18.41
CA LEU A 67 4.31 -3.97 -17.08
C LEU A 67 2.92 -3.33 -17.11
N ALA A 68 2.65 -2.42 -18.06
CA ALA A 68 1.32 -1.85 -18.28
C ALA A 68 0.29 -2.95 -18.55
N LYS A 69 0.63 -3.94 -19.38
CA LYS A 69 -0.21 -5.10 -19.72
C LYS A 69 -0.46 -6.00 -18.51
N VAL A 70 0.58 -6.28 -17.72
CA VAL A 70 0.47 -7.07 -16.48
C VAL A 70 -0.47 -6.37 -15.48
N ALA A 71 -0.25 -5.06 -15.26
CA ALA A 71 -1.05 -4.28 -14.33
C ALA A 71 -2.52 -4.19 -14.76
N ALA A 72 -2.79 -3.93 -16.05
CA ALA A 72 -4.15 -3.91 -16.59
C ALA A 72 -4.87 -5.26 -16.42
N THR A 73 -4.14 -6.37 -16.61
CA THR A 73 -4.70 -7.72 -16.40
C THR A 73 -5.06 -7.96 -14.93
N ALA A 74 -4.16 -7.61 -14.00
CA ALA A 74 -4.42 -7.72 -12.57
C ALA A 74 -5.60 -6.82 -12.14
N ASP A 75 -5.70 -5.62 -12.71
CA ASP A 75 -6.80 -4.69 -12.44
C ASP A 75 -8.15 -5.29 -12.83
N ILE A 76 -8.24 -5.89 -14.01
CA ILE A 76 -9.46 -6.56 -14.49
C ILE A 76 -9.84 -7.75 -13.60
N ILE A 77 -8.88 -8.60 -13.26
CA ILE A 77 -9.11 -9.74 -12.36
C ILE A 77 -9.62 -9.24 -11.00
N SER A 78 -9.11 -8.10 -10.54
CA SER A 78 -9.49 -7.54 -9.25
C SER A 78 -10.86 -6.84 -9.27
N GLY A 79 -11.38 -6.48 -10.44
CA GLY A 79 -12.54 -5.59 -10.53
C GLY A 79 -12.22 -4.12 -10.27
N GLY A 80 -11.04 -3.64 -10.72
CA GLY A 80 -10.68 -2.21 -10.66
C GLY A 80 -10.05 -1.77 -9.33
N ARG A 81 -9.38 -2.67 -8.60
CA ARG A 81 -8.87 -2.41 -7.25
C ARG A 81 -7.35 -2.24 -7.18
N VAL A 82 -6.63 -2.34 -8.29
CA VAL A 82 -5.17 -2.27 -8.29
C VAL A 82 -4.69 -0.82 -8.09
N GLN A 83 -3.56 -0.67 -7.40
CA GLN A 83 -2.83 0.57 -7.16
C GLN A 83 -1.38 0.37 -7.63
N MET A 84 -0.87 1.28 -8.46
CA MET A 84 0.46 1.16 -9.07
C MET A 84 1.51 1.92 -8.25
N GLY A 85 2.10 1.27 -7.24
CA GLY A 85 3.30 1.80 -6.56
C GLY A 85 4.54 1.71 -7.42
N ILE A 86 5.24 2.80 -7.65
CA ILE A 86 6.39 2.73 -8.55
C ILE A 86 7.47 3.74 -8.19
N GLY A 87 8.71 3.28 -8.27
CA GLY A 87 9.89 4.09 -8.02
C GLY A 87 11.03 3.73 -8.96
N GLY A 88 12.14 4.46 -8.82
CA GLY A 88 13.34 4.26 -9.65
C GLY A 88 14.12 2.98 -9.35
N GLY A 89 13.79 2.27 -8.25
CA GLY A 89 14.52 1.09 -7.76
C GLY A 89 15.86 1.46 -7.13
N TRP A 90 16.09 1.08 -5.87
CA TRP A 90 17.25 1.56 -5.09
C TRP A 90 18.24 0.47 -4.68
N TYR A 91 17.81 -0.80 -4.68
CA TYR A 91 18.57 -1.87 -4.06
C TYR A 91 19.56 -2.51 -5.02
N GLU A 92 20.74 -1.91 -5.13
CA GLU A 92 21.83 -2.27 -6.05
C GLU A 92 22.14 -3.77 -6.11
N HIS A 93 22.08 -4.45 -4.96
CA HIS A 93 22.33 -5.88 -4.85
C HIS A 93 21.50 -6.70 -5.85
N GLU A 94 20.18 -6.49 -5.90
CA GLU A 94 19.30 -7.24 -6.79
C GLU A 94 19.55 -6.92 -8.25
N TRP A 95 19.85 -5.66 -8.54
CA TRP A 95 20.15 -5.25 -9.90
C TRP A 95 21.38 -5.98 -10.44
N ARG A 96 22.44 -6.08 -9.62
CA ARG A 96 23.65 -6.81 -9.99
C ARG A 96 23.41 -8.32 -10.06
N ALA A 97 22.71 -8.89 -9.08
CA ALA A 97 22.44 -10.33 -9.01
C ALA A 97 21.61 -10.82 -10.20
N TYR A 98 20.67 -10.02 -10.69
CA TYR A 98 19.85 -10.35 -11.87
C TYR A 98 20.44 -9.85 -13.20
N GLY A 99 21.64 -9.29 -13.19
CA GLY A 99 22.35 -8.87 -14.41
C GLY A 99 21.86 -7.57 -15.06
N TYR A 100 21.12 -6.73 -14.34
CA TYR A 100 20.62 -5.44 -14.83
C TYR A 100 21.66 -4.30 -14.81
N GLY A 101 22.87 -4.57 -14.32
CA GLY A 101 23.87 -3.52 -14.00
C GLY A 101 23.43 -2.70 -12.79
N PHE A 102 23.86 -1.43 -12.67
CA PHE A 102 23.25 -0.49 -11.72
C PHE A 102 23.43 0.95 -12.21
N PRO A 103 22.48 1.47 -13.02
CA PRO A 103 22.59 2.81 -13.58
C PRO A 103 22.57 3.90 -12.51
N SER A 104 23.11 5.07 -12.86
CA SER A 104 23.07 6.25 -11.99
C SER A 104 21.64 6.59 -11.57
N ALA A 105 21.49 7.26 -10.43
CA ALA A 105 20.18 7.71 -9.95
C ALA A 105 19.44 8.56 -10.99
N GLY A 106 20.16 9.45 -11.70
CA GLY A 106 19.59 10.26 -12.79
C GLY A 106 19.00 9.40 -13.90
N THR A 107 19.73 8.38 -14.37
CA THR A 107 19.22 7.46 -15.40
C THR A 107 18.02 6.66 -14.91
N ARG A 108 18.05 6.16 -13.67
CA ARG A 108 16.92 5.42 -13.08
C ARG A 108 15.66 6.27 -12.95
N LEU A 109 15.81 7.53 -12.55
CA LEU A 109 14.69 8.47 -12.43
C LEU A 109 14.19 8.98 -13.79
N GLY A 110 15.06 9.13 -14.79
CA GLY A 110 14.64 9.41 -16.16
C GLY A 110 13.82 8.26 -16.75
N ARG A 111 14.24 7.01 -16.50
CA ARG A 111 13.43 5.81 -16.83
C ARG A 111 12.09 5.79 -16.10
N LEU A 112 12.02 6.25 -14.85
CA LEU A 112 10.76 6.35 -14.13
C LEU A 112 9.81 7.37 -14.78
N ASP A 113 10.29 8.57 -15.14
CA ASP A 113 9.50 9.62 -15.80
C ASP A 113 8.89 9.09 -17.11
N GLU A 114 9.72 8.56 -18.01
CA GLU A 114 9.27 8.01 -19.29
C GLU A 114 8.36 6.78 -19.13
N GLY A 115 8.72 5.85 -18.24
CA GLY A 115 7.96 4.62 -18.03
C GLY A 115 6.56 4.89 -17.49
N VAL A 116 6.42 5.83 -16.55
CA VAL A 116 5.11 6.23 -16.02
C VAL A 116 4.25 6.89 -17.08
N GLN A 117 4.84 7.75 -17.92
CA GLN A 117 4.12 8.34 -19.05
C GLN A 117 3.62 7.26 -20.02
N ILE A 118 4.50 6.33 -20.42
CA ILE A 118 4.15 5.20 -21.30
C ILE A 118 2.98 4.40 -20.73
N MET A 119 3.03 4.04 -19.44
CA MET A 119 1.96 3.26 -18.81
C MET A 119 0.64 4.02 -18.77
N ARG A 120 0.66 5.31 -18.40
CA ARG A 120 -0.53 6.16 -18.36
C ARG A 120 -1.18 6.27 -19.74
N ASP A 121 -0.38 6.54 -20.77
CA ASP A 121 -0.87 6.70 -22.14
C ASP A 121 -1.41 5.36 -22.68
N ALA A 122 -0.71 4.26 -22.40
CA ALA A 122 -1.16 2.92 -22.78
C ALA A 122 -2.49 2.52 -22.11
N TRP A 123 -2.69 2.84 -20.84
CA TRP A 123 -3.94 2.56 -20.14
C TRP A 123 -5.09 3.47 -20.59
N ARG A 124 -4.81 4.74 -20.91
CA ARG A 124 -5.80 5.68 -21.42
C ARG A 124 -6.27 5.30 -22.83
N ASP A 125 -5.34 4.97 -23.72
CA ASP A 125 -5.64 4.85 -25.15
C ASP A 125 -5.72 3.39 -25.63
N GLY A 126 -5.20 2.44 -24.85
CA GLY A 126 -5.10 1.02 -25.23
C GLY A 126 -4.02 0.70 -26.26
N ARG A 127 -3.32 1.73 -26.76
CA ARG A 127 -2.15 1.64 -27.64
C ARG A 127 -1.21 2.79 -27.30
N VAL A 128 0.10 2.57 -27.42
CA VAL A 128 1.10 3.60 -27.17
C VAL A 128 2.25 3.51 -28.16
N SER A 129 2.69 4.67 -28.65
CA SER A 129 3.99 4.86 -29.28
C SER A 129 4.74 5.92 -28.47
N PHE A 130 6.05 5.75 -28.31
CA PHE A 130 6.87 6.64 -27.51
C PHE A 130 8.30 6.63 -28.02
N ASP A 131 8.89 7.78 -28.27
CA ASP A 131 10.29 7.92 -28.66
C ASP A 131 11.00 8.83 -27.67
N GLY A 132 11.51 8.23 -26.59
CA GLY A 132 12.18 8.93 -25.50
C GLY A 132 13.67 8.69 -25.46
N LYS A 133 14.33 9.22 -24.44
CA LYS A 133 15.76 9.00 -24.23
C LYS A 133 16.07 7.58 -23.75
N HIS A 134 15.15 6.98 -23.00
CA HIS A 134 15.39 5.68 -22.36
C HIS A 134 14.54 4.54 -22.93
N TYR A 135 13.38 4.84 -23.51
CA TYR A 135 12.50 3.86 -24.12
C TYR A 135 12.04 4.27 -25.50
N GLN A 136 12.00 3.28 -26.39
CA GLN A 136 11.41 3.34 -27.72
C GLN A 136 10.26 2.33 -27.76
N VAL A 137 9.08 2.80 -28.14
CA VAL A 137 7.86 2.00 -28.26
C VAL A 137 7.20 2.36 -29.58
N ASP A 138 6.90 1.35 -30.38
CA ASP A 138 6.23 1.53 -31.66
C ASP A 138 4.90 0.78 -31.67
N GLY A 139 3.81 1.53 -31.53
CA GLY A 139 2.44 1.05 -31.72
C GLY A 139 2.00 -0.09 -30.80
N ALA A 140 2.62 -0.25 -29.63
CA ALA A 140 2.36 -1.37 -28.74
C ALA A 140 0.93 -1.32 -28.17
N ILE A 141 0.27 -2.49 -28.10
CA ILE A 141 -1.15 -2.60 -27.74
C ILE A 141 -1.30 -3.12 -26.30
N VAL A 142 -2.08 -2.39 -25.49
CA VAL A 142 -2.51 -2.78 -24.14
C VAL A 142 -4.03 -2.94 -24.14
N ALA A 143 -4.47 -4.14 -24.53
CA ALA A 143 -5.87 -4.56 -24.51
C ALA A 143 -6.02 -5.91 -23.78
N PRO A 144 -7.02 -6.12 -22.91
CA PRO A 144 -7.98 -5.12 -22.44
C PRO A 144 -7.33 -3.97 -21.66
N LYS A 145 -7.97 -2.80 -21.69
CA LYS A 145 -7.62 -1.65 -20.85
C LYS A 145 -8.02 -1.93 -19.40
N PRO A 146 -7.38 -1.30 -18.39
CA PRO A 146 -7.85 -1.39 -17.01
C PRO A 146 -9.29 -0.90 -16.87
N LEU A 147 -9.98 -1.35 -15.82
CA LEU A 147 -11.37 -1.00 -15.53
C LEU A 147 -11.49 0.42 -14.94
N GLN A 148 -10.41 0.90 -14.31
CA GLN A 148 -10.38 2.22 -13.67
C GLN A 148 -10.31 3.35 -14.70
N GLU A 149 -11.13 4.39 -14.49
CA GLU A 149 -11.18 5.57 -15.34
C GLU A 149 -9.82 6.30 -15.34
N ASN A 150 -9.36 6.70 -16.53
CA ASN A 150 -8.07 7.34 -16.74
C ASN A 150 -6.84 6.47 -16.39
N GLY A 151 -7.02 5.16 -16.18
CA GLY A 151 -5.95 4.20 -15.90
C GLY A 151 -5.82 3.84 -14.42
N ILE A 152 -4.80 3.03 -14.11
CA ILE A 152 -4.55 2.57 -12.74
C ILE A 152 -3.91 3.71 -11.92
N PRO A 153 -4.41 4.02 -10.71
CA PRO A 153 -3.85 5.09 -9.87
C PRO A 153 -2.38 4.88 -9.56
N LEU A 154 -1.58 5.92 -9.82
CA LEU A 154 -0.14 5.92 -9.65
C LEU A 154 0.26 6.41 -8.27
N TRP A 155 1.09 5.60 -7.61
CA TRP A 155 1.74 5.86 -6.34
C TRP A 155 3.23 6.07 -6.58
N ILE A 156 3.67 7.32 -6.77
CA ILE A 156 5.09 7.61 -7.02
C ILE A 156 5.85 7.54 -5.70
N ALA A 157 6.77 6.58 -5.59
CA ALA A 157 7.50 6.30 -4.38
C ALA A 157 8.89 6.94 -4.39
N GLY A 158 9.22 7.60 -3.28
CA GLY A 158 10.54 8.19 -3.02
C GLY A 158 10.48 9.70 -2.73
N GLY A 159 11.35 10.14 -1.81
CA GLY A 159 11.39 11.53 -1.33
C GLY A 159 12.44 12.43 -1.99
N GLY A 160 12.92 12.08 -3.19
CA GLY A 160 13.92 12.87 -3.92
C GLY A 160 13.34 14.22 -4.36
N GLU A 161 13.82 15.30 -3.75
CA GLU A 161 13.20 16.63 -3.89
C GLU A 161 13.25 17.18 -5.31
N LYS A 162 14.37 17.02 -6.00
CA LYS A 162 14.59 17.68 -7.30
C LYS A 162 13.86 16.97 -8.45
N VAL A 163 13.73 15.65 -8.39
CA VAL A 163 13.29 14.83 -9.52
C VAL A 163 12.10 13.96 -9.15
N THR A 164 12.17 13.17 -8.08
CA THR A 164 11.07 12.25 -7.73
C THR A 164 9.79 12.99 -7.39
N LEU A 165 9.85 14.05 -6.57
CA LEU A 165 8.67 14.86 -6.25
C LEU A 165 8.14 15.64 -7.46
N LYS A 166 9.01 15.99 -8.42
CA LYS A 166 8.59 16.56 -9.69
C LYS A 166 7.84 15.54 -10.57
N ILE A 167 8.31 14.29 -10.62
CA ILE A 167 7.59 13.18 -11.28
C ILE A 167 6.24 12.95 -10.59
N ALA A 168 6.21 12.96 -9.26
CA ALA A 168 4.96 12.85 -8.50
C ALA A 168 3.99 13.98 -8.86
N ALA A 169 4.44 15.24 -8.89
CA ALA A 169 3.62 16.37 -9.29
C ALA A 169 3.01 16.22 -10.70
N LYS A 170 3.72 15.57 -11.64
CA LYS A 170 3.22 15.35 -13.01
C LYS A 170 2.18 14.24 -13.14
N TYR A 171 2.28 13.16 -12.34
CA TYR A 171 1.55 11.92 -12.62
C TYR A 171 0.85 11.27 -11.44
N ALA A 172 1.23 11.58 -10.21
CA ALA A 172 0.76 10.86 -9.03
C ALA A 172 -0.70 11.16 -8.71
N GLN A 173 -1.41 10.13 -8.26
CA GLN A 173 -2.58 10.29 -7.40
C GLN A 173 -2.18 10.11 -5.93
N TYR A 174 -1.08 9.40 -5.70
CA TYR A 174 -0.51 9.17 -4.39
C TYR A 174 1.01 9.28 -4.41
N THR A 175 1.59 9.69 -3.29
CA THR A 175 3.04 9.70 -3.12
C THR A 175 3.42 9.16 -1.75
N ASN A 176 4.58 8.51 -1.66
CA ASN A 176 5.10 7.96 -0.41
C ASN A 176 6.53 8.46 -0.14
N PHE A 177 6.75 8.98 1.06
CA PHE A 177 8.07 9.40 1.55
C PHE A 177 8.17 9.23 3.07
N THR A 178 9.20 9.82 3.68
CA THR A 178 9.56 9.67 5.09
C THR A 178 8.38 9.81 6.05
N SER A 179 8.33 8.97 7.08
CA SER A 179 7.33 9.03 8.15
C SER A 179 7.66 10.03 9.26
N GLN A 180 8.86 10.62 9.25
CA GLN A 180 9.24 11.60 10.26
C GLN A 180 8.45 12.89 10.07
N PRO A 181 7.74 13.43 11.08
CA PRO A 181 6.79 14.53 10.92
C PRO A 181 7.39 15.77 10.22
N GLU A 182 8.57 16.22 10.65
CA GLU A 182 9.25 17.39 10.09
C GLU A 182 9.68 17.13 8.64
N GLY A 183 10.23 15.93 8.38
CA GLY A 183 10.59 15.51 7.05
C GLY A 183 9.38 15.39 6.14
N PHE A 184 8.28 14.83 6.62
CA PHE A 184 7.03 14.67 5.89
C PHE A 184 6.45 16.04 5.52
N LYS A 185 6.44 16.99 6.46
CA LYS A 185 6.04 18.37 6.20
C LYS A 185 6.94 19.01 5.14
N HIS A 186 8.25 18.93 5.29
CA HIS A 186 9.19 19.53 4.35
C HIS A 186 9.00 18.98 2.92
N LYS A 187 8.92 17.65 2.76
CA LYS A 187 8.68 17.02 1.44
C LYS A 187 7.31 17.38 0.88
N SER A 188 6.31 17.57 1.74
CA SER A 188 4.98 18.04 1.35
C SER A 188 5.01 19.46 0.79
N ASP A 189 5.80 20.37 1.39
CA ASP A 189 5.96 21.75 0.91
C ASP A 189 6.74 21.78 -0.43
N VAL A 190 7.78 20.94 -0.58
CA VAL A 190 8.52 20.80 -1.85
C VAL A 190 7.62 20.27 -2.96
N LEU A 191 6.79 19.26 -2.67
CA LEU A 191 5.83 18.73 -3.63
C LEU A 191 4.83 19.80 -4.07
N GLU A 192 4.33 20.61 -3.15
CA GLU A 192 3.42 21.73 -3.47
C GLU A 192 4.07 22.72 -4.44
N SER A 193 5.35 23.03 -4.25
CA SER A 193 6.10 23.87 -5.18
C SER A 193 6.15 23.26 -6.59
N HIS A 194 6.48 21.98 -6.71
CA HIS A 194 6.48 21.31 -8.01
C HIS A 194 5.09 21.26 -8.63
N CYS A 195 4.03 21.07 -7.83
CA CYS A 195 2.65 21.09 -8.30
C CYS A 195 2.29 22.44 -8.91
N ARG A 196 2.67 23.55 -8.26
CA ARG A 196 2.52 24.90 -8.82
C ARG A 196 3.26 25.05 -10.16
N ASP A 197 4.49 24.56 -10.24
CA ASP A 197 5.31 24.69 -11.45
C ASP A 197 4.74 23.92 -12.66
N VAL A 198 4.08 22.78 -12.42
CA VAL A 198 3.51 21.94 -13.50
C VAL A 198 2.00 22.12 -13.69
N GLY A 199 1.36 22.95 -12.87
CA GLY A 199 -0.08 23.23 -12.94
C GLY A 199 -0.99 22.13 -12.37
N THR A 200 -0.47 21.25 -11.52
CA THR A 200 -1.25 20.20 -10.85
C THR A 200 -1.86 20.73 -9.55
N ASP A 201 -3.12 20.39 -9.26
CA ASP A 201 -3.71 20.64 -7.94
C ASP A 201 -3.03 19.77 -6.87
N TYR A 202 -2.35 20.42 -5.93
CA TYR A 202 -1.72 19.76 -4.81
C TYR A 202 -2.71 18.93 -3.96
N GLY A 203 -3.95 19.41 -3.80
CA GLY A 203 -4.99 18.74 -3.04
C GLY A 203 -5.50 17.45 -3.71
N ALA A 204 -5.22 17.25 -4.99
CA ALA A 204 -5.53 16.03 -5.72
C ALA A 204 -4.56 14.88 -5.41
N ILE A 205 -3.38 15.16 -4.83
CA ILE A 205 -2.36 14.16 -4.53
C ILE A 205 -2.43 13.77 -3.05
N VAL A 206 -2.75 12.50 -2.78
CA VAL A 206 -2.71 11.96 -1.42
C VAL A 206 -1.26 11.65 -1.03
N ARG A 207 -0.84 12.10 0.14
CA ARG A 207 0.51 11.86 0.65
C ARG A 207 0.43 10.77 1.72
N SER A 208 1.35 9.83 1.68
CA SER A 208 1.37 8.67 2.57
C SER A 208 2.75 8.48 3.19
N ALA A 209 2.78 7.84 4.36
CA ALA A 209 3.98 7.42 5.06
C ALA A 209 3.92 5.91 5.34
N ASN A 210 5.08 5.26 5.46
CA ASN A 210 5.19 3.87 5.89
C ASN A 210 5.83 3.80 7.28
N PHE A 211 5.28 2.97 8.15
CA PHE A 211 5.83 2.66 9.47
C PHE A 211 5.57 1.17 9.77
N ASN A 212 6.48 0.53 10.50
CA ASN A 212 6.20 -0.75 11.14
C ASN A 212 5.52 -0.46 12.49
N ALA A 213 4.58 -1.31 12.91
CA ALA A 213 3.89 -1.11 14.18
C ALA A 213 3.87 -2.40 14.98
N VAL A 214 4.32 -2.32 16.24
CA VAL A 214 4.09 -3.36 17.24
C VAL A 214 3.06 -2.83 18.23
N VAL A 215 1.85 -3.38 18.16
CA VAL A 215 0.75 -2.97 19.02
C VAL A 215 0.62 -3.98 20.15
N GLY A 216 0.36 -3.51 21.37
CA GLY A 216 0.07 -4.32 22.55
C GLY A 216 -0.91 -3.57 23.46
N THR A 217 -1.47 -4.27 24.43
CA THR A 217 -2.38 -3.71 25.45
C THR A 217 -1.64 -3.07 26.62
N SER A 218 -0.32 -3.30 26.73
CA SER A 218 0.58 -2.69 27.71
C SER A 218 1.99 -2.51 27.13
N GLU A 219 2.80 -1.65 27.76
CA GLU A 219 4.20 -1.45 27.36
C GLU A 219 5.03 -2.73 27.51
N THR A 220 4.79 -3.50 28.57
CA THR A 220 5.41 -4.81 28.78
C THR A 220 5.11 -5.75 27.63
N GLU A 221 3.85 -5.84 27.21
CA GLU A 221 3.46 -6.69 26.09
C GLU A 221 4.12 -6.24 24.77
N VAL A 222 4.21 -4.93 24.52
CA VAL A 222 4.91 -4.40 23.34
C VAL A 222 6.38 -4.79 23.36
N THR A 223 7.03 -4.67 24.52
CA THR A 223 8.45 -5.00 24.70
C THR A 223 8.71 -6.49 24.47
N GLU A 224 7.89 -7.36 25.06
CA GLU A 224 7.93 -8.81 24.83
C GLU A 224 7.69 -9.17 23.36
N ARG A 225 6.77 -8.47 22.68
CA ARG A 225 6.51 -8.67 21.25
C ARG A 225 7.71 -8.26 20.39
N ILE A 226 8.35 -7.13 20.70
CA ILE A 226 9.58 -6.68 20.02
C ILE A 226 10.69 -7.71 20.21
N GLU A 227 10.93 -8.17 21.44
CA GLU A 227 11.98 -9.14 21.72
C GLU A 227 11.74 -10.47 20.98
N ARG A 228 10.48 -10.93 20.93
CA ARG A 228 10.11 -12.12 20.16
C ARG A 228 10.32 -11.94 18.65
N ILE A 229 10.10 -10.75 18.10
CA ILE A 229 10.39 -10.45 16.69
C ILE A 229 11.91 -10.48 16.49
N ARG A 230 12.66 -9.78 17.34
CA ARG A 230 14.12 -9.73 17.33
C ARG A 230 14.73 -11.12 17.33
N SER A 231 14.38 -11.94 18.32
CA SER A 231 14.85 -13.32 18.49
C SER A 231 14.66 -14.19 17.24
N ARG A 232 13.60 -13.96 16.46
CA ARG A 232 13.36 -14.69 15.20
C ARG A 232 14.17 -14.15 14.04
N GLN A 233 14.33 -12.83 13.98
CA GLN A 233 15.01 -12.13 12.90
C GLN A 233 16.53 -12.32 12.98
N VAL A 234 17.12 -12.28 14.19
CA VAL A 234 18.58 -12.50 14.38
C VAL A 234 19.03 -13.92 14.07
N ALA A 235 18.11 -14.89 14.02
CA ALA A 235 18.41 -16.24 13.55
C ALA A 235 18.59 -16.31 12.02
N LYS A 236 18.22 -15.26 11.29
CA LYS A 236 18.16 -15.21 9.82
C LYS A 236 18.99 -14.08 9.21
N ALA A 237 19.26 -13.03 9.98
CA ALA A 237 19.97 -11.83 9.54
C ALA A 237 20.91 -11.31 10.64
N ASN A 238 21.85 -10.44 10.25
CA ASN A 238 22.77 -9.77 11.18
C ASN A 238 21.99 -8.99 12.25
N SER A 239 22.35 -9.16 13.52
CA SER A 239 21.73 -8.49 14.66
C SER A 239 21.70 -6.97 14.55
N GLU A 240 22.76 -6.33 14.05
CA GLU A 240 22.80 -4.87 13.90
C GLU A 240 21.74 -4.36 12.90
N ALA A 241 21.53 -5.11 11.81
CA ALA A 241 20.52 -4.78 10.81
C ALA A 241 19.09 -4.99 11.36
N VAL A 242 18.90 -6.02 12.19
CA VAL A 242 17.63 -6.29 12.87
C VAL A 242 17.33 -5.21 13.90
N ASP A 243 18.33 -4.80 14.69
CA ASP A 243 18.18 -3.77 15.72
C ASP A 243 17.83 -2.42 15.07
N GLY A 244 18.54 -2.02 14.00
CA GLY A 244 18.20 -0.81 13.24
C GLY A 244 16.77 -0.81 12.66
N MET A 245 16.24 -1.98 12.29
CA MET A 245 14.85 -2.12 11.82
C MET A 245 13.83 -1.95 12.96
N LEU A 246 14.15 -2.42 14.17
CA LEU A 246 13.26 -2.40 15.33
C LEU A 246 13.29 -1.07 16.09
N ASP A 247 14.44 -0.40 16.11
CA ASP A 247 14.66 0.86 16.83
C ASP A 247 13.77 2.02 16.34
N HIS A 248 13.19 1.90 15.14
CA HIS A 248 12.45 3.00 14.54
C HIS A 248 11.09 3.32 15.18
N HIS A 249 10.52 2.48 16.04
CA HIS A 249 9.11 2.64 16.43
C HIS A 249 8.77 2.39 17.91
N VAL A 250 8.94 3.43 18.71
CA VAL A 250 8.09 3.66 19.89
C VAL A 250 7.40 5.03 19.74
N ALA A 251 6.36 5.09 18.91
CA ALA A 251 5.40 6.18 19.00
C ALA A 251 4.41 5.84 20.12
N ARG A 252 4.56 6.47 21.28
CA ARG A 252 3.60 6.37 22.39
C ARG A 252 2.28 7.00 21.95
N LEU A 253 1.31 6.18 21.59
CA LEU A 253 -0.09 6.59 21.40
C LEU A 253 -0.72 6.90 22.77
N GLY A 254 -0.21 7.94 23.44
CA GLY A 254 -0.60 8.29 24.81
C GLY A 254 0.12 9.49 25.42
N ASP A 255 1.25 9.95 24.88
CA ASP A 255 2.01 11.08 25.46
C ASP A 255 1.48 12.46 25.00
N ARG A 256 0.16 12.59 24.89
CA ARG A 256 -0.53 13.89 24.91
C ARG A 256 -0.90 14.17 26.36
N ASP A 257 0.10 14.58 27.15
CA ASP A 257 -0.01 15.51 28.30
C ASP A 257 1.23 15.40 29.20
N ALA A 258 2.31 16.08 28.82
CA ALA A 258 3.42 16.35 29.76
C ALA A 258 4.25 17.61 29.42
N ARG A 259 4.08 18.22 28.22
CA ARG A 259 4.80 19.45 27.84
C ARG A 259 3.91 20.71 27.71
N ALA A 260 2.60 20.58 27.81
CA ALA A 260 1.68 21.73 27.76
C ALA A 260 1.44 22.40 29.12
N ASP A 261 1.80 21.76 30.25
CA ASP A 261 1.39 22.21 31.59
C ASP A 261 2.51 22.83 32.45
N ARG A 262 3.60 23.31 31.82
CA ARG A 262 4.69 24.02 32.53
C ARG A 262 5.04 25.41 31.96
N ARG A 263 4.14 26.01 31.17
CA ARG A 263 4.34 27.38 30.65
C ARG A 263 3.15 28.34 30.84
N THR A 264 2.21 28.01 31.71
CA THR A 264 1.12 28.92 32.13
C THR A 264 0.98 28.94 33.64
N ALA A 265 2.06 29.29 34.31
CA ALA A 265 2.04 29.73 35.70
C ALA A 265 3.14 30.79 35.89
N HIS A 266 3.01 31.93 35.21
CA HIS A 266 3.46 33.22 35.73
C HIS A 266 3.04 34.38 34.81
N SER A 267 2.65 35.48 35.45
CA SER A 267 2.33 36.82 34.94
C SER A 267 0.87 37.09 34.54
N HIS A 268 0.11 37.50 35.56
CA HIS A 268 -0.82 38.61 35.46
C HIS A 268 -0.06 39.83 34.91
N GLU A 269 -0.58 40.48 33.86
CA GLU A 269 -0.70 41.95 33.86
C GLU A 269 -1.76 42.41 32.86
N GLU A 270 -2.56 43.36 33.32
CA GLU A 270 -3.69 43.98 32.63
C GLU A 270 -3.22 44.82 31.44
N SER A 271 -3.98 44.78 30.34
CA SER A 271 -4.17 46.00 29.54
C SER A 271 -5.54 45.97 28.85
N ARG A 272 -6.41 46.85 29.34
CA ARG A 272 -7.70 47.19 28.74
C ARG A 272 -7.44 48.00 27.46
N LEU A 273 -7.94 47.53 26.32
CA LEU A 273 -8.30 48.44 25.23
C LEU A 273 -9.67 48.08 24.67
N ARG A 274 -10.61 49.01 24.87
CA ARG A 274 -11.94 49.05 24.25
C ARG A 274 -11.81 49.55 22.83
N VAL A 275 -12.35 48.85 21.83
CA VAL A 275 -12.87 49.51 20.61
C VAL A 275 -14.16 48.82 20.14
N ARG A 276 -15.09 49.67 19.73
CA ARG A 276 -16.54 49.51 19.52
C ARG A 276 -16.89 48.77 18.22
N HIS A 277 -18.00 48.02 18.25
CA HIS A 277 -18.77 47.63 17.07
C HIS A 277 -19.53 48.83 16.49
N PRO A 278 -19.65 48.94 15.15
CA PRO A 278 -20.78 49.60 14.51
C PRO A 278 -21.77 48.57 13.94
N LEU A 279 -23.05 48.91 14.10
CA LEU A 279 -24.24 48.21 13.64
C LEU A 279 -24.47 48.41 12.12
N LEU A 280 -24.85 47.29 11.45
CA LEU A 280 -25.86 47.03 10.39
C LEU A 280 -26.60 48.23 9.71
N PRO A 281 -27.10 48.14 8.44
CA PRO A 281 -28.12 47.12 8.06
C PRO A 281 -28.27 46.70 6.58
N GLY A 282 -28.99 45.58 6.35
CA GLY A 282 -29.83 45.40 5.14
C GLY A 282 -30.01 43.98 4.58
N GLY A 283 -31.13 43.32 4.94
CA GLY A 283 -31.83 42.25 4.17
C GLY A 283 -31.25 40.82 4.26
N GLY A 284 -31.94 39.75 4.65
CA GLY A 284 -33.35 39.51 4.93
C GLY A 284 -33.89 38.35 4.08
N VAL A 285 -33.75 37.08 4.50
CA VAL A 285 -34.65 35.96 4.12
C VAL A 285 -34.75 34.95 5.28
N ARG A 286 -35.98 34.42 5.44
CA ARG A 286 -36.63 33.73 6.57
C ARG A 286 -36.22 32.27 6.84
N PRO A 287 -36.61 31.69 8.01
CA PRO A 287 -36.05 30.46 8.56
C PRO A 287 -36.79 29.19 8.10
N VAL A 288 -36.07 28.05 8.03
CA VAL A 288 -36.67 26.72 7.88
C VAL A 288 -36.58 25.96 9.20
N ARG A 289 -37.72 25.35 9.56
CA ARG A 289 -38.08 24.81 10.87
C ARG A 289 -37.25 23.58 11.26
N HIS A 290 -36.73 23.56 12.48
CA HIS A 290 -36.29 22.33 13.15
C HIS A 290 -37.52 21.53 13.62
N ARG A 291 -37.55 20.24 13.29
CA ARG A 291 -38.48 19.27 13.88
C ARG A 291 -37.72 18.50 14.95
N THR A 292 -37.93 18.85 16.21
CA THR A 292 -37.38 18.16 17.37
C THR A 292 -38.21 16.90 17.64
N VAL A 293 -37.62 15.71 17.50
CA VAL A 293 -38.16 14.50 18.10
C VAL A 293 -37.36 14.25 19.38
N ARG A 294 -38.00 14.46 20.53
CA ARG A 294 -37.44 14.11 21.84
C ARG A 294 -37.62 12.60 22.06
N ALA A 295 -36.51 11.87 22.15
CA ALA A 295 -36.45 10.63 22.92
C ALA A 295 -35.59 10.90 24.16
N ARG A 296 -36.16 10.66 25.34
CA ARG A 296 -35.47 10.79 26.63
C ARG A 296 -34.61 9.56 26.90
N GLY A 297 -33.40 9.79 27.42
CA GLY A 297 -32.74 8.89 28.38
C GLY A 297 -31.66 7.96 27.83
N HIS A 298 -30.43 8.47 27.72
CA HIS A 298 -29.28 8.04 28.54
C HIS A 298 -28.00 8.68 27.98
N SER A 299 -27.13 9.09 28.90
CA SER A 299 -25.85 9.76 28.68
C SER A 299 -25.00 9.12 27.57
N GLY A 300 -24.75 9.88 26.49
CA GLY A 300 -23.81 9.52 25.44
C GLY A 300 -23.17 10.80 24.88
N VAL A 301 -21.85 10.86 24.94
CA VAL A 301 -21.04 11.96 24.39
C VAL A 301 -21.21 11.95 22.87
N GLU A 302 -21.74 13.05 22.33
CA GLU A 302 -21.94 13.26 20.90
C GLU A 302 -20.62 13.76 20.28
N LEU A 303 -19.90 12.86 19.60
CA LEU A 303 -18.74 13.23 18.79
C LEU A 303 -19.23 13.80 17.46
N THR A 304 -19.12 15.12 17.30
CA THR A 304 -19.31 15.79 16.01
C THR A 304 -18.26 15.27 15.01
N THR A 305 -18.71 14.57 13.97
CA THR A 305 -17.87 14.11 12.87
C THR A 305 -17.46 15.29 11.99
N GLY A 306 -16.25 15.80 12.20
CA GLY A 306 -15.56 16.66 11.24
C GLY A 306 -15.33 15.92 9.92
N GLN A 307 -15.24 16.67 8.82
CA GLN A 307 -14.97 16.14 7.47
C GLN A 307 -13.76 15.18 7.48
N PRO A 308 -13.82 14.06 6.73
CA PRO A 308 -12.69 13.16 6.63
C PRO A 308 -11.53 13.85 5.90
N THR A 309 -10.41 14.06 6.59
CA THR A 309 -9.13 14.26 5.91
C THR A 309 -8.81 12.96 5.15
N ARG A 310 -8.39 13.08 3.89
CA ARG A 310 -8.04 11.95 3.01
C ARG A 310 -6.71 11.31 3.42
N ASP A 311 -6.62 10.84 4.66
CA ASP A 311 -5.42 10.18 5.18
C ASP A 311 -5.54 8.67 4.91
N ALA A 312 -4.72 8.16 3.98
CA ALA A 312 -4.72 6.78 3.54
C ALA A 312 -3.83 5.92 4.46
N TRP A 313 -4.45 5.05 5.25
CA TRP A 313 -3.78 4.02 6.03
C TRP A 313 -3.75 2.71 5.24
N TYR A 314 -2.60 2.04 5.18
CA TYR A 314 -2.47 0.76 4.50
C TYR A 314 -1.72 -0.27 5.34
N CYS A 315 -2.08 -1.55 5.19
CA CYS A 315 -1.37 -2.66 5.78
C CYS A 315 -0.36 -3.22 4.76
N ARG A 316 0.92 -3.25 5.13
CA ARG A 316 1.95 -3.94 4.36
C ARG A 316 2.11 -5.36 4.91
N ILE A 317 1.99 -6.36 4.04
CA ILE A 317 2.40 -7.72 4.38
C ILE A 317 3.91 -7.81 4.20
N ASP A 318 4.61 -8.16 5.28
CA ASP A 318 5.96 -8.68 5.17
C ASP A 318 5.91 -10.11 4.60
N GLN A 319 6.47 -10.29 3.40
CA GLN A 319 6.52 -11.58 2.72
C GLN A 319 7.55 -12.55 3.33
N SER A 320 8.51 -12.05 4.12
CA SER A 320 9.66 -12.84 4.62
C SER A 320 9.32 -13.74 5.82
N SER A 321 8.07 -13.74 6.29
CA SER A 321 7.67 -14.43 7.51
C SER A 321 6.71 -15.59 7.25
N SER A 322 7.07 -16.78 7.75
CA SER A 322 6.22 -17.96 7.79
C SER A 322 5.10 -17.80 8.83
N TRP A 323 3.95 -17.26 8.41
CA TRP A 323 2.81 -17.08 9.29
C TRP A 323 2.02 -18.38 9.46
N ARG A 324 2.00 -18.94 10.68
CA ARG A 324 0.91 -19.82 11.13
C ARG A 324 -0.16 -18.98 11.81
N VAL A 325 -1.31 -18.82 11.18
CA VAL A 325 -2.50 -18.28 11.84
C VAL A 325 -2.99 -19.35 12.81
N ARG A 326 -2.74 -19.19 14.11
CA ARG A 326 -3.51 -19.90 15.13
C ARG A 326 -4.79 -19.12 15.34
N THR A 327 -5.91 -19.65 14.82
CA THR A 327 -7.23 -19.23 15.28
C THR A 327 -7.37 -19.64 16.74
N THR A 328 -7.29 -18.69 17.67
CA THR A 328 -7.78 -18.92 19.03
C THR A 328 -9.31 -19.06 18.98
N PRO A 329 -9.91 -20.05 19.65
CA PRO A 329 -11.37 -20.18 19.68
C PRO A 329 -11.95 -18.95 20.38
N ARG A 330 -12.98 -18.37 19.77
CA ARG A 330 -13.79 -17.31 20.39
C ARG A 330 -14.27 -17.78 21.76
N LEU A 331 -14.15 -16.89 22.74
CA LEU A 331 -14.86 -16.93 24.00
C LEU A 331 -16.35 -17.20 23.73
N ALA A 332 -16.85 -18.26 24.35
CA ALA A 332 -18.24 -18.66 24.31
C ALA A 332 -19.10 -17.62 25.04
N CYS A 333 -20.11 -17.09 24.35
CA CYS A 333 -21.35 -16.67 25.00
C CYS A 333 -22.37 -17.76 24.72
N THR A 334 -22.77 -18.45 25.78
CA THR A 334 -23.79 -19.48 25.83
C THR A 334 -25.18 -18.87 25.67
N ALA A 335 -25.97 -19.43 24.75
CA ALA A 335 -27.43 -19.45 24.82
C ALA A 335 -27.95 -20.74 24.16
N VAL A 336 -28.72 -21.53 24.88
CA VAL A 336 -29.34 -22.82 24.51
C VAL A 336 -30.65 -22.92 25.32
N PRO A 337 -31.76 -23.59 24.91
CA PRO A 337 -32.28 -23.94 23.57
C PRO A 337 -33.82 -23.70 23.39
N SER A 338 -34.31 -23.81 22.15
CA SER A 338 -35.47 -24.63 21.67
C SER A 338 -35.96 -24.07 20.32
N ALA A 339 -36.48 -24.79 19.31
CA ALA A 339 -36.99 -26.14 19.19
C ALA A 339 -36.81 -26.72 17.76
N LYS A 340 -36.68 -28.05 17.73
CA LYS A 340 -36.92 -29.09 16.70
C LYS A 340 -37.34 -28.71 15.26
N ALA A 341 -36.64 -29.30 14.28
CA ALA A 341 -37.23 -30.24 13.31
C ALA A 341 -36.15 -31.15 12.67
N ASN A 342 -36.42 -32.46 12.67
CA ASN A 342 -35.66 -33.55 12.03
C ASN A 342 -35.70 -33.39 10.48
N VAL A 343 -34.80 -33.96 9.67
CA VAL A 343 -34.79 -35.38 9.26
C VAL A 343 -33.52 -35.74 8.45
N ALA A 344 -33.01 -36.95 8.76
CA ALA A 344 -32.28 -37.97 7.97
C ALA A 344 -30.85 -37.78 7.42
N SER A 345 -29.97 -38.48 8.12
CA SER A 345 -28.78 -39.25 7.73
C SER A 345 -28.70 -39.85 6.32
N SER A 346 -27.47 -39.94 5.77
CA SER A 346 -26.80 -41.24 5.57
C SER A 346 -25.29 -41.07 5.34
N SER A 347 -24.56 -42.15 5.57
CA SER A 347 -23.15 -42.24 5.94
C SER A 347 -22.29 -42.96 4.87
N ARG A 348 -20.96 -42.90 5.04
CA ARG A 348 -19.90 -43.84 4.52
C ARG A 348 -19.54 -43.64 3.03
N ARG A 349 -18.30 -43.82 2.54
CA ARG A 349 -17.08 -44.47 3.03
C ARG A 349 -15.90 -44.03 2.14
N ARG A 350 -14.69 -44.00 2.71
CA ARG A 350 -13.40 -43.96 1.99
C ARG A 350 -13.17 -45.26 1.20
N ARG A 351 -12.60 -45.18 0.00
CA ARG A 351 -11.76 -46.24 -0.60
C ARG A 351 -10.61 -45.64 -1.42
N ARG A 352 -9.41 -46.20 -1.21
CA ARG A 352 -8.19 -45.99 -2.01
C ARG A 352 -8.14 -47.00 -3.17
N LEU A 353 -7.56 -46.52 -4.28
CA LEU A 353 -6.85 -47.11 -5.44
C LEU A 353 -6.80 -48.63 -5.67
N PRO A 354 -6.56 -49.05 -6.94
CA PRO A 354 -5.19 -49.44 -7.30
C PRO A 354 -4.68 -48.86 -8.64
N ALA A 355 -3.36 -48.89 -8.77
CA ALA A 355 -2.56 -48.53 -9.94
C ALA A 355 -2.47 -49.68 -10.96
N ASN A 356 -2.36 -49.32 -12.24
CA ASN A 356 -1.78 -50.06 -13.39
C ASN A 356 -1.59 -48.97 -14.47
N GLY A 357 -0.45 -48.72 -15.12
CA GLY A 357 0.65 -49.59 -15.49
C GLY A 357 0.57 -49.88 -17.00
N PHE A 358 0.91 -48.91 -17.88
CA PHE A 358 1.18 -49.19 -19.30
C PHE A 358 2.27 -48.27 -19.87
N ARG A 359 3.23 -48.92 -20.55
CA ARG A 359 4.46 -48.38 -21.15
C ARG A 359 4.20 -47.68 -22.49
N ALA A 360 5.06 -46.70 -22.81
CA ALA A 360 5.30 -46.18 -24.16
C ALA A 360 6.12 -47.18 -25.02
N PRO A 361 6.08 -47.06 -26.36
CA PRO A 361 7.24 -46.45 -27.04
C PRO A 361 6.89 -45.65 -28.33
N GLY A 362 7.78 -44.72 -28.72
CA GLY A 362 7.79 -44.16 -30.08
C GLY A 362 8.56 -42.85 -30.22
N ARG A 363 9.82 -42.93 -30.67
CA ARG A 363 10.69 -41.80 -31.06
C ARG A 363 10.33 -41.25 -32.44
N LEU A 364 10.66 -39.97 -32.69
CA LEU A 364 11.39 -39.38 -33.85
C LEU A 364 11.06 -37.86 -33.97
N PRO A 365 11.86 -37.01 -34.66
CA PRO A 365 13.29 -36.76 -34.50
C PRO A 365 13.63 -35.26 -34.29
N SER A 366 14.90 -35.01 -33.96
CA SER A 366 15.57 -33.73 -33.73
C SER A 366 15.59 -32.76 -34.93
N CYS A 367 15.24 -31.48 -34.70
CA CYS A 367 15.61 -30.38 -35.59
C CYS A 367 16.96 -29.78 -35.17
N ARG A 368 17.93 -29.81 -36.09
CA ARG A 368 19.28 -29.25 -35.94
C ARG A 368 19.27 -27.73 -36.06
N ARG A 369 20.24 -27.13 -35.37
CA ARG A 369 20.78 -25.77 -35.58
C ARG A 369 21.22 -25.58 -37.03
N ALA A 370 21.01 -24.38 -37.56
CA ALA A 370 21.82 -23.79 -38.61
C ALA A 370 22.24 -22.39 -38.15
N ALA A 371 23.55 -22.18 -38.06
CA ALA A 371 24.20 -20.89 -37.93
C ALA A 371 25.27 -20.84 -39.02
N SER A 372 25.19 -19.86 -39.92
CA SER A 372 26.30 -19.17 -40.60
C SER A 372 25.79 -18.53 -41.90
N GLN A 373 25.66 -17.20 -41.90
CA GLN A 373 26.44 -16.29 -42.76
C GLN A 373 26.34 -14.88 -42.18
#